data_AF-A0A348DGW6-F1
#
_entry.id   AF-A0A348DGW6-F1
#
_cell.length_a   1.000
_cell.length_b   1.000
_cell.length_c   1.000
_cell.angle_alpha   90.00
_cell.angle_beta   90.00
_cell.angle_gamma   90.00
#
_symmetry.space_group_name_H-M   'P 1'
#
loop_
_entity.id
_entity.type
_entity.pdbx_description
1 polymer ?
#
loop_
_entity_poly.entity_id
_entity_poly.type
_entity_poly.pdbx_seq_one_letter_code
_entity_poly.pdbx_strand_id
1 'polypeptide(L)'
;MDKKSLIETRRRRLVQAKLDSVMRRTGGNIQMAKLDNGALFPVELSEEVLTKALIKLFEGMIYDTHRRAEAETIISGHYADCIGRSKLTPDAVYFMDALIETLAEEAMKKRRLQNAC
;
A
#
# COMPACT_ATOMS: atom_id res chain seq x y z
N MET A 1 9.83 -10.29 -20.77
CA MET A 1 9.34 -9.21 -19.88
C MET A 1 10.47 -8.84 -18.95
N ASP A 2 10.79 -7.56 -18.82
CA ASP A 2 11.70 -7.06 -17.79
C ASP A 2 11.06 -7.27 -16.39
N LYS A 3 11.87 -7.64 -15.38
CA LYS A 3 11.40 -7.85 -14.00
C LYS A 3 10.76 -6.58 -13.43
N LYS A 4 11.28 -5.42 -13.80
CA LYS A 4 10.74 -4.11 -13.41
C LYS A 4 9.32 -3.90 -13.95
N SER A 5 9.10 -4.21 -15.24
CA SER A 5 7.79 -4.19 -15.89
C SER A 5 6.77 -5.13 -15.23
N LEU A 6 7.24 -6.28 -14.73
CA LEU A 6 6.39 -7.24 -14.02
C LEU A 6 5.92 -6.71 -12.66
N ILE A 7 6.84 -6.13 -11.87
CA ILE A 7 6.53 -5.53 -10.56
C ILE A 7 5.53 -4.38 -10.74
N GLU A 8 5.77 -3.48 -11.69
CA GLU A 8 4.88 -2.37 -12.01
C GLU A 8 3.47 -2.85 -12.38
N THR A 9 3.38 -3.89 -13.22
CA THR A 9 2.09 -4.46 -13.61
C THR A 9 1.35 -5.07 -12.43
N ARG A 10 2.06 -5.82 -11.58
CA ARG A 10 1.46 -6.47 -10.39
C ARG A 10 1.03 -5.44 -9.34
N ARG A 11 1.86 -4.42 -9.09
CA ARG A 11 1.54 -3.28 -8.24
C ARG A 11 0.25 -2.59 -8.69
N ARG A 12 0.14 -2.25 -9.98
CA ARG A 12 -1.08 -1.62 -10.52
C ARG A 12 -2.33 -2.47 -10.31
N ARG A 13 -2.24 -3.79 -10.54
CA ARG A 13 -3.36 -4.73 -10.31
C ARG A 13 -3.78 -4.78 -8.83
N LEU A 14 -2.81 -4.82 -7.92
CA LEU A 14 -3.05 -4.80 -6.48
C LEU A 14 -3.75 -3.52 -6.04
N VAL A 15 -3.24 -2.37 -6.50
CA VAL A 15 -3.82 -1.05 -6.23
C VAL A 15 -5.25 -0.95 -6.74
N GLN A 16 -5.50 -1.36 -7.99
CA GLN A 16 -6.85 -1.33 -8.56
C GLN A 16 -7.81 -2.22 -7.77
N ALA A 17 -7.40 -3.46 -7.44
CA ALA A 17 -8.22 -4.38 -6.67
C ALA A 17 -8.56 -3.84 -5.27
N LYS A 18 -7.64 -3.07 -4.65
CA LYS A 18 -7.91 -2.40 -3.38
C LYS A 18 -8.91 -1.24 -3.56
N LEU A 19 -8.71 -0.38 -4.55
CA LEU A 19 -9.64 0.72 -4.84
C LEU A 19 -11.05 0.22 -5.13
N ASP A 20 -11.18 -0.80 -5.97
CA ASP A 20 -12.46 -1.44 -6.28
C ASP A 20 -13.11 -2.06 -5.03
N SER A 21 -12.30 -2.57 -4.09
CA SER A 21 -12.80 -3.08 -2.82
C SER A 21 -13.31 -1.98 -1.89
N VAL A 22 -12.66 -0.81 -1.87
CA VAL A 22 -13.05 0.32 -1.01
C VAL A 22 -14.27 1.02 -1.59
N MET A 23 -14.29 1.23 -2.90
CA MET A 23 -15.43 1.78 -3.64
C MET A 23 -16.70 0.98 -3.39
N ARG A 24 -16.62 -0.35 -3.48
CA ARG A 24 -17.77 -1.24 -3.19
C ARG A 24 -18.25 -1.17 -1.74
N ARG A 25 -17.37 -0.87 -0.77
CA ARG A 25 -17.71 -0.84 0.66
C ARG A 25 -18.25 0.50 1.12
N THR A 26 -17.74 1.60 0.57
CA THR A 26 -17.99 2.96 1.10
C THR A 26 -18.68 3.88 0.10
N GLY A 27 -18.81 3.49 -1.17
CA GLY A 27 -19.32 4.35 -2.23
C GLY A 27 -18.34 5.45 -2.66
N GLY A 28 -17.11 5.44 -2.14
CA GLY A 28 -16.04 6.37 -2.50
C GLY A 28 -14.66 5.76 -2.26
N ASN A 29 -13.63 6.59 -2.34
CA ASN A 29 -12.25 6.16 -2.14
C ASN A 29 -11.69 6.54 -0.76
N ILE A 30 -12.54 6.72 0.25
CA ILE A 30 -12.10 7.10 1.59
C ILE A 30 -12.06 5.85 2.48
N GLN A 31 -10.92 5.61 3.11
CA GLN A 31 -10.76 4.57 4.12
C GLN A 31 -10.41 5.19 5.47
N MET A 32 -11.12 4.77 6.52
CA MET A 32 -10.79 5.15 7.89
C MET A 32 -9.61 4.31 8.39
N ALA A 33 -8.47 4.96 8.59
CA ALA A 33 -7.28 4.35 9.18
C ALA A 33 -7.32 4.52 10.70
N LYS A 34 -6.94 3.48 11.44
CA LYS A 34 -6.77 3.58 12.89
C LYS A 34 -5.33 3.97 13.19
N LEU A 35 -5.16 5.09 13.88
CA LEU A 35 -3.86 5.57 14.35
C LEU A 35 -3.47 4.87 15.66
N ASP A 36 -2.18 4.93 15.98
CA ASP A 36 -1.57 4.35 17.19
C ASP A 36 -2.19 4.95 18.47
N ASN A 37 -2.62 6.21 18.40
CA ASN A 37 -3.32 6.89 19.50
C ASN A 37 -4.82 6.52 19.60
N GLY A 38 -5.28 5.55 18.81
CA GLY A 38 -6.67 5.10 18.75
C GLY A 38 -7.61 6.01 17.97
N ALA A 39 -7.14 7.15 17.46
CA ALA A 39 -7.97 8.03 16.64
C ALA A 39 -8.20 7.44 15.25
N LEU A 40 -9.37 7.72 14.68
CA LEU A 40 -9.66 7.38 13.29
C LEU A 40 -9.31 8.56 12.39
N PHE A 41 -8.55 8.30 11.34
CA PHE A 41 -8.14 9.30 10.36
C PHE A 41 -8.67 8.92 8.97
N PRO A 42 -9.44 9.80 8.31
CA PRO A 42 -9.89 9.54 6.95
C PRO A 42 -8.71 9.68 5.98
N VAL A 43 -8.40 8.62 5.26
CA VAL A 43 -7.40 8.60 4.19
C VAL A 43 -8.14 8.55 2.86
N GLU A 44 -7.95 9.58 2.04
CA GLU A 44 -8.37 9.55 0.64
C GLU A 44 -7.37 8.70 -0.15
N LEU A 45 -7.87 7.61 -0.72
CA LEU A 45 -7.10 6.68 -1.52
C LEU A 45 -7.18 7.07 -2.99
N SER A 46 -6.04 7.05 -3.65
CA SER A 46 -5.95 7.12 -5.10
C SER A 46 -4.90 6.12 -5.58
N GLU A 47 -4.92 5.84 -6.89
CA GLU A 47 -3.90 4.97 -7.49
C GLU A 47 -2.50 5.51 -7.19
N GLU A 48 -2.31 6.83 -7.32
CA GLU A 48 -1.04 7.49 -7.04
C GLU A 48 -0.62 7.37 -5.57
N VAL A 49 -1.54 7.63 -4.63
CA VAL A 49 -1.26 7.57 -3.18
C VAL A 49 -0.83 6.16 -2.77
N LEU A 50 -1.60 5.15 -3.17
CA LEU A 50 -1.31 3.75 -2.85
C LEU A 50 -0.01 3.29 -3.53
N THR A 51 0.21 3.70 -4.77
CA THR A 51 1.44 3.36 -5.51
C THR A 51 2.68 3.94 -4.84
N LYS A 52 2.64 5.21 -4.42
CA LYS A 52 3.75 5.84 -3.71
C LYS A 52 3.97 5.22 -2.34
N ALA A 53 2.90 4.88 -1.62
CA ALA A 53 2.98 4.20 -0.33
C ALA A 53 3.67 2.83 -0.47
N LEU A 54 3.25 2.02 -1.43
CA LEU A 54 3.87 0.72 -1.72
C LEU A 54 5.36 0.87 -2.04
N ILE A 55 5.72 1.81 -2.92
CA ILE A 55 7.13 2.03 -3.27
C ILE A 55 7.96 2.46 -2.04
N LYS A 56 7.45 3.40 -1.24
CA LYS A 56 8.23 3.99 -0.14
C LYS A 56 8.29 3.10 1.09
N LEU A 57 7.18 2.49 1.49
CA LEU A 57 7.05 1.77 2.76
C LEU A 57 7.39 0.29 2.62
N PHE A 58 7.06 -0.31 1.47
CA PHE A 58 7.24 -1.74 1.26
C PHE A 58 8.42 -2.05 0.34
N GLU A 59 8.39 -1.58 -0.91
CA GLU A 59 9.45 -1.87 -1.87
C GLU A 59 10.80 -1.29 -1.40
N GLY A 60 10.79 -0.06 -0.87
CA GLY A 60 11.97 0.60 -0.29
C GLY A 60 12.61 -0.23 0.82
N MET A 61 11.83 -0.70 1.79
CA MET A 61 12.33 -1.54 2.88
C MET A 61 13.00 -2.82 2.35
N ILE A 62 12.43 -3.45 1.33
CA ILE A 62 12.99 -4.67 0.73
C ILE A 62 14.28 -4.36 -0.03
N TYR A 63 14.32 -3.25 -0.78
CA TYR A 63 15.54 -2.81 -1.48
C TYR A 63 16.67 -2.42 -0.53
N ASP A 64 16.35 -1.92 0.66
CA ASP A 64 17.35 -1.56 1.69
C ASP A 64 17.93 -2.79 2.39
N THR A 65 17.18 -3.89 2.46
CA THR A 65 17.59 -5.12 3.16
C THR A 65 18.18 -6.19 2.25
N HIS A 66 17.82 -6.21 0.97
CA HIS A 66 18.19 -7.27 0.04
C HIS A 66 18.91 -6.74 -1.19
N ARG A 67 19.71 -7.61 -1.82
CA ARG A 67 20.30 -7.28 -3.12
C ARG A 67 19.18 -7.06 -4.13
N ARG A 68 19.39 -6.14 -5.07
CA ARG A 68 18.38 -5.73 -6.05
C ARG A 68 17.64 -6.89 -6.74
N ALA A 69 18.35 -7.93 -7.17
CA ALA A 69 17.75 -9.09 -7.84
C ALA A 69 16.87 -9.94 -6.91
N GLU A 70 17.24 -10.07 -5.64
CA GLU A 70 16.47 -10.77 -4.61
C GLU A 70 15.25 -9.95 -4.23
N ALA A 71 15.45 -8.64 -4.00
CA ALA A 71 14.38 -7.69 -3.71
C ALA A 71 13.28 -7.71 -4.78
N GLU A 72 13.65 -7.62 -6.06
CA GLU A 72 12.71 -7.71 -7.18
C GLU A 72 11.94 -9.04 -7.20
N THR A 73 12.58 -10.14 -6.79
CA THR A 73 11.95 -11.46 -6.72
C THR A 73 10.95 -11.54 -5.56
N ILE A 74 11.32 -11.03 -4.39
CA ILE A 74 10.45 -10.99 -3.20
C ILE A 74 9.23 -10.10 -3.46
N ILE A 75 9.44 -8.87 -3.94
CA ILE A 75 8.35 -7.91 -4.22
C ILE A 75 7.39 -8.50 -5.25
N SER A 76 7.94 -9.01 -6.35
CA SER A 76 7.12 -9.57 -7.42
C SER A 76 6.32 -10.79 -6.94
N GLY A 77 6.96 -11.69 -6.17
CA GLY A 77 6.31 -12.85 -5.56
C GLY A 77 5.17 -12.43 -4.64
N HIS A 78 5.44 -11.53 -3.69
CA HIS A 78 4.45 -11.03 -2.75
C HIS A 78 3.22 -10.43 -3.47
N TYR A 79 3.43 -9.58 -4.48
CA TYR A 79 2.31 -9.03 -5.23
C TYR A 79 1.53 -10.08 -6.03
N ALA A 80 2.15 -11.18 -6.46
CA ALA A 80 1.41 -12.28 -7.08
C ALA A 80 0.51 -12.97 -6.05
N ASP A 81 1.03 -13.23 -4.86
CA ASP A 81 0.29 -13.88 -3.77
C ASP A 81 -0.86 -13.01 -3.25
N CYS A 82 -0.75 -11.68 -3.42
CA CYS A 82 -1.84 -10.78 -3.06
C CYS A 82 -3.08 -10.88 -3.97
N ILE A 83 -2.92 -11.38 -5.19
CA ILE A 83 -3.99 -11.44 -6.19
C ILE A 83 -4.58 -12.85 -6.21
N GLY A 84 -5.76 -13.01 -5.60
CA GLY A 84 -6.58 -14.21 -5.74
C GLY A 84 -7.24 -14.31 -7.12
N ARG A 85 -8.03 -15.38 -7.35
CA ARG A 85 -8.68 -15.64 -8.66
C ARG A 85 -9.58 -14.49 -9.15
N SER A 86 -10.19 -13.73 -8.25
CA SER A 86 -11.13 -12.65 -8.60
C SER A 86 -11.12 -11.46 -7.63
N LYS A 87 -10.35 -11.53 -6.53
CA LYS A 87 -10.29 -10.51 -5.48
C LYS A 87 -8.96 -10.59 -4.74
N LEU A 88 -8.67 -9.58 -3.93
CA LEU A 88 -7.57 -9.63 -2.96
C LEU A 88 -7.71 -10.85 -2.04
N THR A 89 -6.59 -11.50 -1.75
CA THR A 89 -6.54 -12.52 -0.70
C THR A 89 -6.77 -11.86 0.68
N PRO A 90 -7.22 -12.61 1.70
CA PRO A 90 -7.35 -12.06 3.05
C PRO A 90 -6.05 -11.42 3.54
N ASP A 91 -4.91 -12.05 3.26
CA ASP A 91 -3.59 -11.54 3.62
C ASP A 91 -3.28 -10.22 2.90
N ALA A 92 -3.66 -10.09 1.62
CA ALA A 92 -3.53 -8.85 0.88
C ALA A 92 -4.41 -7.72 1.42
N VAL A 93 -5.61 -8.05 1.90
CA VAL A 93 -6.49 -7.06 2.55
C VAL A 93 -5.82 -6.54 3.81
N TYR A 94 -5.32 -7.44 4.66
CA TYR A 94 -4.60 -7.08 5.88
C TYR A 94 -3.34 -6.26 5.59
N PHE A 95 -2.53 -6.68 4.61
CA PHE A 95 -1.34 -5.96 4.17
C PHE A 95 -1.67 -4.53 3.71
N MET A 96 -2.68 -4.37 2.86
CA MET A 96 -3.08 -3.05 2.36
C MET A 96 -3.69 -2.17 3.46
N ASP A 97 -4.40 -2.75 4.42
CA ASP A 97 -4.92 -2.01 5.58
C ASP A 97 -3.77 -1.50 6.47
N ALA A 98 -2.79 -2.36 6.79
CA ALA A 98 -1.60 -1.97 7.55
C ALA A 98 -0.75 -0.91 6.82
N LEU A 99 -0.65 -1.00 5.49
CA LEU A 99 0.00 0.02 4.66
C LEU A 99 -0.70 1.38 4.79
N ILE A 100 -2.03 1.40 4.74
CA ILE A 100 -2.85 2.62 4.85
C ILE A 100 -2.74 3.22 6.26
N GLU A 101 -2.73 2.39 7.31
CA GLU A 101 -2.51 2.82 8.69
C GLU A 101 -1.12 3.46 8.85
N THR A 102 -0.09 2.80 8.32
CA THR A 102 1.28 3.34 8.33
C THR A 102 1.38 4.67 7.57
N LEU A 103 0.72 4.77 6.41
CA LEU A 103 0.65 6.00 5.63
C LEU A 103 -0.03 7.14 6.41
N ALA A 104 -1.13 6.85 7.10
CA ALA A 104 -1.84 7.81 7.94
C ALA A 104 -0.96 8.29 9.10
N GLU A 105 -0.25 7.38 9.75
CA GLU A 105 0.73 7.69 10.78
C GLU A 105 1.86 8.60 10.27
N GLU A 106 2.47 8.28 9.12
CA GLU A 106 3.49 9.14 8.51
C GLU A 106 2.95 10.54 8.19
N ALA A 107 1.74 10.63 7.64
CA ALA A 107 1.10 11.90 7.31
C ALA A 107 0.85 12.76 8.57
N MET A 108 0.39 12.14 9.65
CA MET A 108 0.15 12.82 10.93
C MET A 108 1.45 13.24 11.61
N LYS A 109 2.48 12.40 11.59
CA LYS A 109 3.83 12.74 12.10
C LYS A 109 4.40 13.94 11.35
N LYS A 110 4.30 13.97 10.02
CA LYS A 110 4.73 15.13 9.21
C LYS A 110 3.98 16.41 9.55
N ARG A 111 2.66 16.35 9.73
CA ARG A 111 1.86 17.53 10.14
C ARG A 111 2.28 18.07 11.51
N ARG A 112 2.55 17.18 12.48
CA ARG A 112 3.03 17.59 13.82
C ARG A 112 4.38 18.30 13.75
N LEU A 113 5.30 17.80 12.94
CA LEU A 113 6.62 18.41 12.75
C LEU A 113 6.53 19.78 12.05
N GLN A 114 5.63 19.93 11.06
CA GLN A 114 5.42 21.20 10.36
C GLN A 114 4.77 22.27 11.24
N ASN A 115 3.92 21.88 12.20
CA ASN A 115 3.26 22.80 13.13
C ASN A 115 4.08 23.10 14.39
N ALA A 116 5.28 22.51 14.52
CA ALA A 116 6.20 22.70 15.65
C ALA A 116 7.36 23.68 15.35
N CYS A 117 7.38 24.26 14.13
CA CYS A 117 8.20 25.42 13.75
C CYS A 117 7.31 26.65 13.63
#